data_AF-A0A7R9WL98-F1
#
_entry.id   AF-A0A7R9WL98-F1
#
_cell.length_a   1.000
_cell.length_b   1.000
_cell.length_c   1.000
_cell.angle_alpha   90.00
_cell.angle_beta   90.00
_cell.angle_gamma   90.00
#
_symmetry.space_group_name_H-M   'P 1'
#
loop_
_entity.id
_entity.type
_entity.pdbx_description
1 polymer ?
#
loop_
_entity_poly.entity_id
_entity_poly.type
_entity_poly.pdbx_seq_one_letter_code
_entity_poly.pdbx_strand_id
1 'polypeptide(L)'
;EMFEQQYGATGPTDDLVAAARTGDASELMQLLRQDLPPKEHLVYMAQNELPDYLHNDIVVPQLCTNDSFGIGNGRLYQTMWWLGPRGCVSPLHHDPLDNLLLQIRGRKRFVCADPIQNKTMWHYAGTDQQQSNTSPVNVEQISPSDEKQYPLFHEHAPFPFEECILHPG
;
A
#
# COMPACT_ATOMS: atom_id res chain seq x y z
N GLU A 1 3.71 8.84 14.14
CA GLU A 1 3.56 8.15 15.45
C GLU A 1 2.63 6.92 15.42
N MET A 2 1.30 7.01 15.32
CA MET A 2 0.45 5.77 15.33
C MET A 2 0.79 4.77 14.21
N PHE A 3 1.01 5.26 12.99
CA PHE A 3 1.38 4.41 11.85
C PHE A 3 2.68 3.62 12.11
N GLU A 4 3.72 4.30 12.61
CA GLU A 4 5.02 3.69 12.89
C GLU A 4 4.98 2.77 14.11
N GLN A 5 4.14 3.07 15.10
CA GLN A 5 3.93 2.21 16.27
C GLN A 5 3.16 0.93 15.94
N GLN A 6 2.18 1.00 15.03
CA GLN A 6 1.28 -0.12 14.70
C GLN A 6 1.78 -0.98 13.54
N TYR A 7 2.47 -0.37 12.56
CA TYR A 7 2.98 -1.05 11.36
C TYR A 7 4.51 -1.09 11.27
N GLY A 8 5.22 -0.38 12.15
CA GLY A 8 6.68 -0.19 12.10
C GLY A 8 7.07 1.08 11.33
N ALA A 9 8.26 1.61 11.59
CA ALA A 9 8.82 2.71 10.82
C ALA A 9 8.98 2.27 9.35
N THR A 10 8.22 2.86 8.44
CA THR A 10 8.42 2.68 6.99
C THR A 10 9.23 3.87 6.49
N GLY A 11 10.52 3.85 6.81
CA GLY A 11 11.41 4.95 6.44
C GLY A 11 12.86 4.52 6.58
N PRO A 12 13.76 5.03 5.72
CA PRO A 12 15.17 4.73 5.86
C PRO A 12 15.69 5.32 7.19
N THR A 13 16.47 4.53 7.92
CA THR A 13 17.35 5.07 8.98
C THR A 13 18.40 5.97 8.36
N ASP A 14 19.02 6.83 9.16
CA ASP A 14 20.08 7.74 8.69
C ASP A 14 21.21 6.99 7.97
N ASP A 15 21.48 5.75 8.36
CA ASP A 15 22.47 4.87 7.75
C ASP A 15 22.07 4.40 6.34
N LEU A 16 20.78 4.11 6.10
CA LEU A 16 20.25 3.74 4.78
C LEU A 16 20.19 4.94 3.83
N VAL A 17 19.87 6.13 4.36
CA VAL A 17 19.96 7.38 3.60
C VAL A 17 21.41 7.66 3.22
N ALA A 18 22.36 7.41 4.12
CA ALA A 18 23.79 7.55 3.84
C ALA A 18 24.25 6.56 2.75
N ALA A 19 23.90 5.27 2.86
CA ALA A 19 24.24 4.26 1.85
C ALA A 19 23.64 4.53 0.46
N ALA A 20 22.38 5.00 0.40
CA ALA A 20 21.75 5.42 -0.85
C ALA A 20 22.43 6.65 -1.47
N ARG A 21 22.96 7.57 -0.64
CA ARG A 21 23.72 8.75 -1.09
C ARG A 21 25.15 8.42 -1.51
N THR A 22 25.77 7.38 -0.94
CA THR A 22 27.09 6.91 -1.36
C THR A 22 27.04 6.06 -2.62
N GLY A 23 25.85 5.54 -2.99
CA GLY A 23 25.66 4.74 -4.19
C GLY A 23 26.12 3.28 -4.04
N ASP A 24 26.29 2.78 -2.81
CA ASP A 24 26.70 1.39 -2.59
C ASP A 24 25.50 0.44 -2.73
N ALA A 25 25.24 0.06 -3.98
CA ALA A 25 24.20 -0.91 -4.31
C ALA A 25 24.45 -2.30 -3.69
N SER A 26 25.68 -2.66 -3.30
CA SER A 26 25.98 -3.98 -2.76
C SER A 26 25.38 -4.17 -1.37
N GLU A 27 25.51 -3.16 -0.51
CA GLU A 27 24.97 -3.17 0.85
C GLU A 27 23.44 -3.18 0.84
N LEU A 28 22.84 -2.35 -0.01
CA LEU A 28 21.38 -2.36 -0.24
C LEU A 28 20.92 -3.74 -0.74
N MET A 29 21.65 -4.34 -1.68
CA MET A 29 21.33 -5.66 -2.21
C MET A 29 21.55 -6.79 -1.20
N GLN A 30 22.44 -6.63 -0.22
CA GLN A 30 22.64 -7.60 0.86
C GLN A 30 21.50 -7.56 1.89
N LEU A 31 20.99 -6.38 2.21
CA LEU A 31 19.80 -6.20 3.05
C LEU A 31 18.53 -6.73 2.38
N LEU A 32 18.40 -6.53 1.07
CA LEU A 32 17.30 -7.07 0.26
C LEU A 32 17.34 -8.61 0.11
N ARG A 33 18.47 -9.26 0.43
CA ARG A 33 18.67 -10.72 0.36
C ARG A 33 18.35 -11.46 1.66
N GLN A 34 18.14 -10.77 2.78
CA GLN A 34 17.69 -11.40 4.03
C GLN A 34 16.19 -11.76 3.92
N ASP A 35 15.75 -12.85 4.58
CA ASP A 35 14.39 -13.37 4.45
C ASP A 35 13.30 -12.34 4.84
N LEU A 36 13.60 -11.51 5.85
CA LEU A 36 12.91 -10.26 6.16
C LEU A 36 13.96 -9.31 6.78
N PRO A 37 14.12 -8.06 6.29
CA PRO A 37 14.93 -7.08 7.00
C PRO A 37 14.32 -6.80 8.39
N PRO A 38 15.12 -6.40 9.39
CA PRO A 38 14.59 -5.82 10.62
C PRO A 38 13.62 -4.68 10.30
N LYS A 39 12.56 -4.50 11.11
CA LYS A 39 11.50 -3.51 10.81
C LYS A 39 12.07 -2.10 10.66
N GLU A 40 13.05 -1.77 11.48
CA GLU A 40 13.81 -0.53 11.45
C GLU A 40 14.58 -0.31 10.13
N HIS A 41 14.81 -1.34 9.33
CA HIS A 41 15.54 -1.27 8.07
C HIS A 41 14.64 -1.49 6.85
N LEU A 42 13.32 -1.51 7.05
CA LEU A 42 12.36 -1.71 5.97
C LEU A 42 12.14 -0.40 5.21
N VAL A 43 12.67 -0.34 3.99
CA VAL A 43 12.47 0.80 3.08
C VAL A 43 11.40 0.47 2.06
N TYR A 44 10.31 1.23 2.08
CA TYR A 44 9.22 1.10 1.12
C TYR A 44 9.07 2.38 0.29
N MET A 45 9.52 2.36 -0.95
CA MET A 45 9.20 3.40 -1.93
C MET A 45 7.77 3.17 -2.42
N ALA A 46 6.82 3.79 -1.75
CA ALA A 46 5.39 3.70 -2.08
C ALA A 46 4.90 4.98 -2.76
N GLN A 47 3.95 4.85 -3.69
CA GLN A 47 3.28 5.98 -4.35
C GLN A 47 4.25 7.02 -4.97
N ASN A 48 5.35 6.54 -5.56
CA ASN A 48 6.27 7.41 -6.27
C ASN A 48 5.82 7.52 -7.74
N GLU A 49 5.98 8.69 -8.35
CA GLU A 49 5.74 8.85 -9.79
C GLU A 49 6.69 7.95 -10.57
N LEU A 50 6.18 7.32 -11.63
CA LEU A 50 7.03 6.53 -12.52
C LEU A 50 8.06 7.47 -13.19
N PRO A 51 9.37 7.17 -13.10
CA PRO A 51 10.37 7.97 -13.78
C PRO A 51 10.15 8.00 -15.30
N ASP A 52 10.37 9.16 -15.92
CA ASP A 52 10.04 9.40 -17.33
C ASP A 52 10.62 8.34 -18.29
N TYR A 53 11.85 7.91 -18.01
CA TYR A 53 12.58 6.95 -18.84
C TYR A 53 12.00 5.53 -18.81
N LEU A 54 11.12 5.20 -17.84
CA LEU A 54 10.46 3.90 -17.75
C LEU A 54 9.06 3.89 -18.39
N HIS A 55 8.51 5.03 -18.82
CA HIS A 55 7.17 5.05 -19.43
C HIS A 55 7.08 4.19 -20.69
N ASN A 56 8.16 4.08 -21.47
CA ASN A 56 8.20 3.25 -22.67
C ASN A 56 8.26 1.75 -22.39
N ASP A 57 8.57 1.35 -21.14
CA ASP A 57 8.61 -0.05 -20.72
C ASP A 57 7.25 -0.58 -20.24
N ILE A 58 6.26 0.31 -20.10
CA ILE A 58 4.92 -0.03 -19.62
C ILE A 58 3.89 0.26 -20.70
N VAL A 59 3.12 -0.77 -21.05
CA VAL A 59 1.96 -0.61 -21.94
C VAL A 59 0.75 -0.28 -21.08
N VAL A 60 0.24 0.96 -21.21
CA VAL A 60 -1.02 1.37 -20.56
C VAL A 60 -2.18 0.59 -21.19
N PRO A 61 -2.97 -0.17 -20.40
CA PRO A 61 -4.09 -0.93 -20.93
C PRO A 61 -5.19 -0.02 -21.51
N GLN A 62 -5.89 -0.50 -22.53
CA GLN A 62 -7.00 0.25 -23.14
C GLN A 62 -8.10 0.61 -22.14
N LEU A 63 -8.25 -0.17 -21.06
CA LEU A 63 -9.15 0.12 -19.96
C LEU A 63 -8.97 1.53 -19.37
N CYS A 64 -7.74 2.04 -19.37
CA CYS A 64 -7.39 3.33 -18.78
C CYS A 64 -7.56 4.51 -19.74
N THR A 65 -7.81 4.27 -21.03
CA THR A 65 -7.76 5.32 -22.08
C THR A 65 -8.96 5.28 -23.02
N ASN A 66 -9.86 4.31 -22.87
CA ASN A 66 -11.08 4.20 -23.66
C ASN A 66 -12.31 4.47 -22.77
N ASP A 67 -12.97 5.59 -23.05
CA ASP A 67 -14.16 6.04 -22.33
C ASP A 67 -15.37 5.09 -22.46
N SER A 68 -15.40 4.24 -23.50
CA SER A 68 -16.48 3.27 -23.69
C SER A 68 -16.61 2.26 -22.56
N PHE A 69 -15.55 2.06 -21.76
CA PHE A 69 -15.57 1.16 -20.60
C PHE A 69 -16.12 1.81 -19.32
N GLY A 70 -16.29 3.13 -19.29
CA GLY A 70 -16.83 3.84 -18.11
C GLY A 70 -15.92 3.82 -16.87
N ILE A 71 -14.63 3.51 -17.04
CA ILE A 71 -13.63 3.45 -15.95
C ILE A 71 -12.74 4.69 -15.99
N GLY A 72 -12.41 5.26 -14.83
CA GLY A 72 -11.50 6.39 -14.69
C GLY A 72 -11.94 7.63 -15.49
N ASN A 73 -13.24 7.79 -15.75
CA ASN A 73 -13.79 8.80 -16.66
C ASN A 73 -13.09 8.81 -18.05
N GLY A 74 -12.61 7.65 -18.51
CA GLY A 74 -11.90 7.49 -19.79
C GLY A 74 -10.50 8.11 -19.80
N ARG A 75 -9.87 8.33 -18.63
CA ARG A 75 -8.56 9.00 -18.53
C ARG A 75 -7.63 8.28 -17.56
N LEU A 76 -6.36 8.20 -17.94
CA LEU A 76 -5.27 7.87 -17.04
C LEU A 76 -4.84 9.14 -16.31
N TYR A 77 -5.07 9.21 -15.00
CA TYR A 77 -4.71 10.37 -14.18
C TYR A 77 -3.23 10.36 -13.77
N GLN A 78 -2.75 9.23 -13.26
CA GLN A 78 -1.40 9.10 -12.72
C GLN A 78 -0.86 7.68 -12.96
N THR A 79 0.46 7.55 -13.07
CA THR A 79 1.15 6.26 -13.07
C THR A 79 2.17 6.27 -11.96
N MET A 80 1.90 5.49 -10.91
CA MET A 80 2.74 5.38 -9.73
C MET A 80 3.43 4.02 -9.70
N TRP A 81 4.56 3.93 -9.01
CA TRP A 81 5.25 2.67 -8.78
C TRP A 81 5.53 2.44 -7.30
N TRP A 82 5.69 1.16 -6.97
CA TRP A 82 5.97 0.68 -5.62
C TRP A 82 7.15 -0.25 -5.66
N LEU A 83 8.16 0.00 -4.83
CA LEU A 83 9.31 -0.88 -4.66
C LEU A 83 9.67 -0.99 -3.18
N GLY A 84 9.81 -2.23 -2.73
CA GLY A 84 10.27 -2.53 -1.38
C GLY A 84 10.57 -4.02 -1.22
N PRO A 85 11.26 -4.39 -0.12
CA PRO A 85 11.50 -5.79 0.23
C PRO A 85 10.20 -6.51 0.62
N ARG A 86 10.32 -7.82 0.83
CA ARG A 86 9.27 -8.60 1.48
C ARG A 86 8.97 -8.00 2.85
N GLY A 87 7.68 -7.92 3.21
CA GLY A 87 7.21 -7.39 4.49
C GLY A 87 6.70 -5.95 4.43
N CYS A 88 6.82 -5.25 3.30
CA CYS A 88 6.18 -3.94 3.14
C CYS A 88 4.65 -4.08 3.21
N VAL A 89 4.02 -3.21 3.99
CA VAL A 89 2.56 -3.15 4.16
C VAL A 89 2.07 -1.77 3.76
N SER A 90 1.06 -1.75 2.90
CA SER A 90 0.17 -0.59 2.74
C SER A 90 -1.08 -0.89 3.57
N PRO A 91 -1.38 -0.13 4.63
CA PRO A 91 -2.56 -0.41 5.46
C PRO A 91 -3.86 -0.36 4.67
N LEU A 92 -4.94 -0.87 5.25
CA LEU A 92 -6.26 -0.78 4.63
C LEU A 92 -6.62 0.71 4.41
N HIS A 93 -6.89 1.08 3.17
CA HIS A 93 -7.24 2.45 2.78
C HIS A 93 -8.19 2.45 1.59
N HIS A 94 -8.72 3.62 1.27
CA HIS A 94 -9.57 3.86 0.10
C HIS A 94 -8.94 4.94 -0.78
N ASP A 95 -8.69 4.63 -2.04
CA ASP A 95 -8.29 5.64 -3.03
C ASP A 95 -9.51 6.24 -3.73
N PRO A 96 -9.55 7.55 -3.98
CA PRO A 96 -10.72 8.22 -4.57
C PRO A 96 -10.87 7.98 -6.09
N LEU A 97 -9.89 7.35 -6.74
CA LEU A 97 -9.87 7.08 -8.17
C LEU A 97 -9.83 5.57 -8.41
N ASP A 98 -10.36 5.15 -9.57
CA ASP A 98 -10.20 3.78 -10.04
C ASP A 98 -8.71 3.43 -10.21
N ASN A 99 -8.31 2.28 -9.69
CA ASN A 99 -6.93 1.81 -9.72
C ASN A 99 -6.76 0.60 -10.63
N LEU A 100 -5.63 0.55 -11.34
CA LEU A 100 -5.12 -0.65 -11.98
C LEU A 100 -3.70 -0.92 -11.48
N LEU A 101 -3.52 -2.02 -10.74
CA LEU A 101 -2.21 -2.42 -10.23
C LEU A 101 -1.61 -3.55 -11.07
N LEU A 102 -0.42 -3.30 -11.60
CA LEU A 102 0.39 -4.31 -12.30
C LEU A 102 1.55 -4.77 -11.42
N GLN A 103 1.64 -6.08 -11.17
CA GLN A 103 2.76 -6.66 -10.44
C GLN A 103 3.87 -7.07 -11.42
N ILE A 104 5.06 -6.48 -11.27
CA ILE A 104 6.21 -6.80 -12.14
C ILE A 104 7.11 -7.89 -11.54
N ARG A 105 7.33 -7.86 -10.22
CA ARG A 105 8.24 -8.81 -9.53
C ARG A 105 7.76 -9.14 -8.13
N GLY A 106 7.93 -10.39 -7.71
CA GLY A 106 7.47 -10.84 -6.39
C GLY A 106 5.96 -11.08 -6.36
N ARG A 107 5.37 -11.13 -5.16
CA ARG A 107 3.94 -11.36 -4.96
C ARG A 107 3.43 -10.41 -3.89
N LYS A 108 2.18 -9.95 -4.03
CA LYS A 108 1.49 -9.16 -3.01
C LYS A 108 0.19 -9.85 -2.63
N ARG A 109 -0.07 -9.95 -1.33
CA ARG A 109 -1.39 -10.32 -0.79
C ARG A 109 -2.20 -9.05 -0.67
N PHE A 110 -3.41 -9.07 -1.22
CA PHE A 110 -4.41 -8.02 -1.05
C PHE A 110 -5.53 -8.55 -0.19
N VAL A 111 -6.03 -7.67 0.66
CA VAL A 111 -7.33 -7.82 1.30
C VAL A 111 -8.19 -6.65 0.84
N CYS A 112 -9.37 -6.97 0.33
CA CYS A 112 -10.29 -6.03 -0.25
C CYS A 112 -11.62 -6.11 0.50
N ALA A 113 -12.21 -4.95 0.72
CA ALA A 113 -13.59 -4.82 1.15
C ALA A 113 -14.35 -4.18 0.01
N ASP A 114 -15.53 -4.72 -0.31
CA ASP A 114 -16.49 -3.94 -1.09
C ASP A 114 -16.69 -2.60 -0.36
N PRO A 115 -16.65 -1.47 -1.09
CA PRO A 115 -17.06 -0.19 -0.52
C PRO A 115 -18.54 -0.29 -0.19
N ILE A 116 -18.86 -0.84 1.00
CA ILE A 116 -20.23 -0.99 1.48
C ILE A 116 -20.91 0.35 1.22
N GLN A 117 -22.02 0.33 0.48
CA GLN A 117 -22.80 1.51 0.12
C GLN A 117 -23.31 2.33 1.34
N ASN A 118 -22.89 1.99 2.57
CA ASN A 118 -23.34 2.60 3.81
C ASN A 118 -22.31 3.51 4.46
N LYS A 119 -22.87 4.61 4.96
CA LYS A 119 -22.30 5.76 5.68
C LYS A 119 -21.62 5.40 7.02
N THR A 120 -21.36 4.12 7.27
CA THR A 120 -20.71 3.67 8.49
C THR A 120 -19.21 3.93 8.30
N MET A 121 -18.65 4.85 9.08
CA MET A 121 -17.22 5.18 9.10
C MET A 121 -16.38 4.02 9.70
N TRP A 122 -16.71 2.77 9.35
CA TRP A 122 -16.18 1.55 9.96
C TRP A 122 -14.69 1.37 9.69
N HIS A 123 -14.20 1.87 8.57
CA HIS A 123 -12.78 1.86 8.23
C HIS A 123 -12.00 2.94 8.99
N TYR A 124 -12.66 3.80 9.78
CA TYR A 124 -12.04 4.81 10.65
C TYR A 124 -10.99 5.70 9.97
N ALA A 125 -11.15 5.98 8.69
CA ALA A 125 -10.25 6.92 8.06
C ALA A 125 -10.51 8.34 8.56
N GLY A 126 -9.43 9.05 8.93
CA GLY A 126 -9.49 10.49 9.12
C GLY A 126 -10.09 11.04 10.40
N THR A 127 -10.00 10.36 11.53
CA THR A 127 -10.24 11.03 12.83
C THR A 127 -8.91 11.30 13.53
N ASP A 128 -8.79 12.48 14.16
CA ASP A 128 -7.66 12.88 15.02
C ASP A 128 -6.26 12.70 14.39
N GLN A 129 -5.95 13.51 13.39
CA GLN A 129 -4.62 13.61 12.74
C GLN A 129 -4.20 12.41 11.86
N GLN A 130 -5.08 11.43 11.63
CA GLN A 130 -4.85 10.34 10.67
C GLN A 130 -5.15 10.77 9.23
N GLN A 131 -4.51 10.10 8.26
CA GLN A 131 -4.84 10.27 6.84
C GLN A 131 -6.33 9.95 6.61
N SER A 132 -7.03 10.83 5.91
CA SER A 132 -8.50 10.82 5.81
C SER A 132 -9.10 9.66 5.04
N ASN A 133 -8.25 8.79 4.51
CA ASN A 133 -8.64 7.63 3.73
C ASN A 133 -8.00 6.31 4.21
N THR A 134 -7.26 6.30 5.32
CA THR A 134 -6.53 5.11 5.81
C THR A 134 -7.04 4.65 7.17
N SER A 135 -7.30 3.35 7.31
CA SER A 135 -7.72 2.70 8.55
C SER A 135 -6.56 2.60 9.54
N PRO A 136 -6.79 2.91 10.83
CA PRO A 136 -5.83 2.64 11.88
C PRO A 136 -5.74 1.15 12.24
N VAL A 137 -6.78 0.35 11.95
CA VAL A 137 -6.83 -1.06 12.36
C VAL A 137 -5.98 -1.94 11.45
N ASN A 138 -5.04 -2.68 12.06
CA ASN A 138 -4.30 -3.74 11.36
C ASN A 138 -5.17 -4.99 11.23
N VAL A 139 -5.70 -5.19 10.02
CA VAL A 139 -6.62 -6.29 9.69
C VAL A 139 -6.01 -7.68 9.82
N GLU A 140 -4.68 -7.81 9.80
CA GLU A 140 -3.99 -9.10 10.01
C GLU A 140 -3.77 -9.41 11.49
N GLN A 141 -3.88 -8.41 12.38
CA GLN A 141 -3.55 -8.51 13.80
C GLN A 141 -4.51 -7.69 14.67
N ILE A 142 -5.81 -7.95 14.55
CA ILE A 142 -6.83 -7.28 15.36
C ILE A 142 -6.68 -7.69 16.83
N SER A 143 -6.49 -6.72 17.70
CA SER A 143 -6.34 -6.93 19.14
C SER A 143 -7.63 -6.61 19.92
N PRO A 144 -7.80 -7.12 21.15
CA PRO A 144 -8.91 -6.72 22.03
C PRO A 144 -8.94 -5.22 22.36
N SER A 145 -7.80 -4.52 22.26
CA SER A 145 -7.75 -3.06 22.34
C SER A 145 -8.37 -2.40 21.12
N ASP A 146 -8.13 -2.93 19.92
CA ASP A 146 -8.72 -2.41 18.69
C ASP A 146 -10.24 -2.55 18.72
N GLU A 147 -10.79 -3.66 19.24
CA GLU A 147 -12.24 -3.85 19.35
C GLU A 147 -12.90 -2.77 20.24
N LYS A 148 -12.21 -2.36 21.31
CA LYS A 148 -12.69 -1.30 22.21
C LYS A 148 -12.51 0.09 21.63
N GLN A 149 -11.40 0.32 20.92
CA GLN A 149 -11.04 1.63 20.38
C GLN A 149 -11.75 1.92 19.05
N TYR A 150 -12.03 0.88 18.26
CA TYR A 150 -12.60 0.92 16.92
C TYR A 150 -13.84 0.01 16.80
N PRO A 151 -14.89 0.21 17.62
CA PRO A 151 -16.04 -0.69 17.67
C PRO A 151 -16.79 -0.81 16.33
N LEU A 152 -16.88 0.26 15.52
CA LEU A 152 -17.52 0.21 14.19
C LEU A 152 -16.77 -0.69 13.21
N PHE A 153 -15.46 -0.87 13.38
CA PHE A 153 -14.67 -1.77 12.56
C PHE A 153 -15.04 -3.21 12.92
N HIS A 154 -15.13 -3.52 14.22
CA HIS A 154 -15.56 -4.83 14.68
C HIS A 154 -17.02 -5.15 14.31
N GLU A 155 -17.93 -4.17 14.43
CA GLU A 155 -19.36 -4.35 14.20
C GLU A 155 -19.78 -4.31 12.73
N HIS A 156 -19.02 -3.63 11.86
CA HIS A 156 -19.45 -3.33 10.51
C HIS A 156 -18.42 -3.59 9.41
N ALA A 157 -17.16 -3.90 9.73
CA ALA A 157 -16.23 -4.31 8.68
C ALA A 157 -16.75 -5.60 8.01
N PRO A 158 -16.61 -5.73 6.68
CA PRO A 158 -17.16 -6.85 5.94
C PRO A 158 -16.27 -8.08 6.10
N PHE A 159 -16.34 -8.73 7.26
CA PHE A 159 -15.65 -9.99 7.48
C PHE A 159 -16.40 -11.17 6.83
N PRO A 160 -15.69 -12.12 6.19
CA PRO A 160 -14.27 -12.06 5.86
C PRO A 160 -14.00 -11.07 4.70
N PHE A 161 -12.86 -10.37 4.75
CA PHE A 161 -12.39 -9.61 3.60
C PHE A 161 -12.11 -10.54 2.42
N GLU A 162 -12.34 -10.05 1.21
CA GLU A 162 -11.92 -10.76 0.00
C GLU A 162 -10.39 -10.75 -0.07
N GLU A 163 -9.79 -11.89 -0.38
CA GLU A 163 -8.34 -12.01 -0.43
C GLU A 163 -7.88 -12.46 -1.82
N CYS A 164 -6.81 -11.86 -2.31
CA CYS A 164 -6.11 -12.35 -3.49
C CYS A 164 -4.60 -12.26 -3.34
N ILE A 165 -3.87 -13.15 -4.04
CA ILE A 165 -2.42 -13.07 -4.19
C ILE A 165 -2.14 -12.68 -5.63
N LEU A 166 -1.63 -11.47 -5.82
CA LEU A 166 -1.22 -10.97 -7.13
C LEU A 166 0.19 -11.46 -7.43
N HIS A 167 0.31 -12.20 -8.54
CA HIS A 167 1.57 -12.69 -9.10
C HIS A 167 2.04 -11.77 -10.25
N PRO A 168 3.30 -11.91 -10.72
CA PRO A 168 3.73 -11.18 -11.90
C PRO A 168 3.01 -11.63 -13.17
N GLY A 169 2.61 -10.66 -14.00
CA GLY A 169 1.83 -10.89 -15.23
C GLY A 169 0.35 -11.14 -14.96
#